data_AF-A0A024U9X8-F1
#
_entry.id   AF-A0A024U9X8-F1
#
_cell.length_a   1.000
_cell.length_b   1.000
_cell.length_c   1.000
_cell.angle_alpha   90.00
_cell.angle_beta   90.00
_cell.angle_gamma   90.00
#
_symmetry.space_group_name_H-M   'P 1'
#
loop_
_entity.id
_entity.type
_entity.pdbx_description
1 polymer ?
#
loop_
_entity_poly.entity_id
_entity_poly.type
_entity_poly.pdbx_seq_one_letter_code
_entity_poly.pdbx_strand_id
1 'polypeptide(L)'
;MLSGNLSNVLGQVSLPITMILSRCLLQTQYKRAHVVGAILVLYGAFVCMIPIFRGEVALNSPDPSALWILLYIVSCIPSAGANVYKEIGMKDVDLDVWYANAWISFYQVFWGLLTAWTIRLPAFSDPPVAWSDFPSYVASAHNCFFGNPTTFNGVTSTCGGDIFTTYIQYIVFNIVFNLLMMYVFREGSSVLFVISSAVCLPLTDILYMVPVLAGPLAAQKFTIFDGFALFVIIVGMVVYHSEKEEQGVGKDRVLKSPLYASPSVRRLKANVQSRRKKLTPRIASAGYGAVATEDAV
;
A
#
# COMPACT_ATOMS: atom_id res chain seq x y z
N MET A 1 -8.44 -16.10 12.85
CA MET A 1 -7.60 -15.18 12.05
C MET A 1 -7.06 -15.94 10.85
N LEU A 2 -6.85 -15.29 9.71
CA LEU A 2 -6.17 -15.92 8.59
C LEU A 2 -4.70 -16.15 8.97
N SER A 3 -4.11 -17.29 8.63
CA SER A 3 -2.68 -17.49 8.85
C SER A 3 -1.87 -16.47 8.04
N GLY A 4 -0.72 -16.03 8.57
CA GLY A 4 0.13 -15.02 7.91
C GLY A 4 0.52 -15.45 6.49
N ASN A 5 0.82 -16.75 6.32
CA ASN A 5 1.15 -17.33 5.03
C ASN A 5 -0.03 -17.26 4.04
N LEU A 6 -1.24 -17.58 4.49
CA LEU A 6 -2.45 -17.50 3.64
C LEU A 6 -2.76 -16.03 3.27
N SER A 7 -2.54 -15.09 4.20
CA SER A 7 -2.73 -13.65 3.94
C SER A 7 -1.83 -13.14 2.82
N ASN A 8 -0.56 -13.60 2.79
CA ASN A 8 0.36 -13.26 1.70
C ASN A 8 -0.14 -13.76 0.33
N VAL A 9 -0.74 -14.96 0.28
CA VAL A 9 -1.34 -15.51 -0.97
C VAL A 9 -2.50 -14.66 -1.44
N LEU A 10 -3.46 -14.37 -0.55
CA LEU A 10 -4.58 -13.54 -0.95
C LEU A 10 -4.13 -12.11 -1.31
N GLY A 11 -3.00 -11.65 -0.78
CA GLY A 11 -2.35 -10.41 -1.21
C GLY A 11 -2.01 -10.40 -2.72
N GLN A 12 -1.65 -11.55 -3.29
CA GLN A 12 -1.35 -11.66 -4.74
C GLN A 12 -2.60 -11.54 -5.62
N VAL A 13 -3.77 -11.85 -5.07
CA VAL A 13 -5.07 -11.61 -5.74
C VAL A 13 -5.33 -10.11 -5.92
N SER A 14 -4.63 -9.23 -5.20
CA SER A 14 -4.71 -7.78 -5.42
C SER A 14 -4.14 -7.35 -6.79
N LEU A 15 -3.25 -8.14 -7.41
CA LEU A 15 -2.67 -7.84 -8.72
C LEU A 15 -3.73 -7.73 -9.83
N PRO A 16 -4.56 -8.76 -10.10
CA PRO A 16 -5.59 -8.66 -11.13
C PRO A 16 -6.64 -7.59 -10.80
N ILE A 17 -6.99 -7.41 -9.52
CA ILE A 17 -7.92 -6.36 -9.08
C ILE A 17 -7.34 -4.97 -9.41
N THR A 18 -6.06 -4.75 -9.14
CA THR A 18 -5.36 -3.49 -9.44
C THR A 18 -5.28 -3.25 -10.94
N MET A 19 -5.03 -4.29 -11.74
CA MET A 19 -5.04 -4.19 -13.21
C MET A 19 -6.41 -3.78 -13.75
N ILE A 20 -7.48 -4.44 -13.30
CA ILE A 20 -8.86 -4.14 -13.70
C ILE A 20 -9.21 -2.71 -13.30
N LEU A 21 -8.93 -2.33 -12.06
CA LEU A 21 -9.29 -1.02 -11.54
C LEU A 21 -8.49 0.11 -12.20
N SER A 22 -7.22 -0.11 -12.49
CA SER A 22 -6.40 0.80 -13.28
C SER A 22 -6.92 0.93 -14.72
N ARG A 23 -7.38 -0.16 -15.35
CA ARG A 23 -8.06 -0.09 -16.67
C ARG A 23 -9.35 0.73 -16.59
N CYS A 24 -10.16 0.52 -15.55
CA CYS A 24 -11.43 1.23 -15.40
C CYS A 24 -11.23 2.73 -15.09
N LEU A 25 -10.34 3.08 -14.16
CA LEU A 25 -10.17 4.45 -13.66
C LEU A 25 -9.14 5.28 -14.45
N LEU A 26 -8.03 4.68 -14.87
CA LEU A 26 -6.94 5.35 -15.59
C LEU A 26 -6.98 5.13 -17.10
N GLN A 27 -7.85 4.23 -17.58
CA GLN A 27 -7.96 3.84 -19.00
C GLN A 27 -6.62 3.35 -19.57
N THR A 28 -5.84 2.64 -18.75
CA THR A 28 -4.55 2.06 -19.14
C THR A 28 -4.74 0.99 -20.22
N GLN A 29 -3.99 1.11 -21.32
CA GLN A 29 -3.98 0.11 -22.37
C GLN A 29 -2.89 -0.93 -22.08
N TYR A 30 -3.30 -2.13 -21.69
CA TYR A 30 -2.37 -3.24 -21.48
C TYR A 30 -2.13 -3.98 -22.79
N LYS A 31 -0.88 -3.97 -23.23
CA LYS A 31 -0.36 -4.82 -24.29
C LYS A 31 -0.15 -6.26 -23.81
N ARG A 32 0.16 -7.16 -24.75
CA ARG A 32 0.34 -8.60 -24.48
C ARG A 32 1.47 -8.86 -23.48
N ALA A 33 2.56 -8.07 -23.53
CA ALA A 33 3.69 -8.23 -22.60
C ALA A 33 3.27 -8.03 -21.14
N HIS A 34 2.42 -7.04 -20.85
CA HIS A 34 1.93 -6.78 -19.50
C HIS A 34 1.07 -7.93 -18.96
N VAL A 35 0.21 -8.51 -19.80
CA VAL A 35 -0.64 -9.65 -19.40
C VAL A 35 0.23 -10.88 -19.14
N VAL A 36 1.21 -11.17 -20.01
CA VAL A 36 2.14 -12.29 -19.82
C VAL A 36 2.98 -12.11 -18.55
N GLY A 37 3.53 -10.91 -18.33
CA GLY A 37 4.31 -10.60 -17.13
C GLY A 37 3.49 -10.77 -15.85
N ALA A 38 2.23 -10.32 -15.83
CA ALA A 38 1.34 -10.52 -14.69
C ALA A 38 0.98 -11.98 -14.42
N ILE A 39 0.74 -12.77 -15.48
CA ILE A 39 0.48 -14.21 -15.34
C ILE A 39 1.71 -14.92 -14.78
N LEU A 40 2.91 -14.56 -15.23
CA LEU A 40 4.17 -15.12 -14.72
C LEU A 40 4.38 -14.78 -13.24
N VAL A 41 4.13 -13.53 -12.83
CA VAL A 41 4.24 -13.11 -11.42
C VAL A 41 3.23 -13.84 -10.55
N LEU A 42 1.97 -13.92 -10.98
CA LEU A 42 0.94 -14.69 -10.26
C LEU A 42 1.34 -16.16 -10.14
N TYR A 43 1.81 -16.77 -11.23
CA TYR A 43 2.25 -18.16 -11.23
C TYR A 43 3.44 -18.38 -10.27
N GLY A 44 4.47 -17.55 -10.33
CA GLY A 44 5.60 -17.63 -9.41
C GLY A 44 5.17 -17.49 -7.95
N ALA A 45 4.25 -16.58 -7.66
CA ALA A 45 3.71 -16.41 -6.31
C ALA A 45 2.92 -17.63 -5.80
N PHE A 46 2.15 -18.30 -6.67
CA PHE A 46 1.50 -19.57 -6.33
C PHE A 46 2.51 -20.71 -6.12
N VAL A 47 3.60 -20.75 -6.90
CA VAL A 47 4.63 -21.79 -6.76
C VAL A 47 5.40 -21.67 -5.44
N CYS A 48 5.70 -20.45 -4.99
CA CYS A 48 6.32 -20.18 -3.68
C CYS A 48 5.49 -20.75 -2.50
N MET A 49 4.21 -21.04 -2.73
CA MET A 49 3.28 -21.48 -1.69
C MET A 49 3.07 -23.00 -1.65
N ILE A 50 3.65 -23.75 -2.60
CA ILE A 50 3.60 -25.22 -2.62
C ILE A 50 4.13 -25.85 -1.31
N PRO A 51 5.25 -25.39 -0.71
CA PRO A 51 5.73 -25.91 0.57
C PRO A 51 4.70 -25.74 1.70
N ILE A 52 3.98 -24.62 1.70
CA ILE A 52 2.96 -24.29 2.71
C ILE A 52 1.75 -25.21 2.58
N PHE A 53 1.27 -25.47 1.35
CA PHE A 53 0.16 -26.42 1.12
C PHE A 53 0.53 -27.87 1.42
N ARG A 54 1.83 -28.22 1.42
CA ARG A 54 2.32 -29.55 1.77
C ARG A 54 2.39 -29.80 3.28
N GLY A 55 2.03 -28.81 4.11
CA GLY A 55 1.77 -29.00 5.53
C GLY A 55 2.98 -28.88 6.45
N GLU A 56 4.06 -28.22 6.02
CA GLU A 56 5.26 -28.12 6.86
C GLU A 56 5.17 -27.15 8.04
N VAL A 57 4.18 -26.23 8.10
CA VAL A 57 3.73 -25.61 9.35
C VAL A 57 2.46 -24.79 9.16
N ALA A 58 1.40 -25.16 9.88
CA ALA A 58 0.35 -24.25 10.33
C ALA A 58 0.04 -24.56 11.80
N LEU A 59 1.04 -24.35 12.67
CA LEU A 59 0.81 -24.34 14.12
C LEU A 59 -0.06 -23.11 14.44
N ASN A 60 -1.26 -23.37 14.97
CA ASN A 60 -2.21 -22.41 15.54
C ASN A 60 -2.84 -21.40 14.57
N SER A 61 -3.83 -21.83 13.79
CA SER A 61 -4.97 -20.94 13.47
C SER A 61 -6.26 -21.76 13.35
N PRO A 62 -7.36 -21.33 13.99
CA PRO A 62 -8.68 -21.94 13.83
C PRO A 62 -9.10 -21.92 12.36
N ASP A 63 -9.90 -22.91 11.95
CA ASP A 63 -10.38 -23.10 10.59
C ASP A 63 -10.69 -21.77 9.86
N PRO A 64 -10.11 -21.52 8.68
CA PRO A 64 -10.41 -20.32 7.92
C PRO A 64 -11.85 -20.43 7.42
N SER A 65 -12.81 -19.85 8.16
CA SER A 65 -14.17 -19.79 7.68
C SER A 65 -14.19 -19.06 6.33
N ALA A 66 -14.94 -19.59 5.37
CA ALA A 66 -15.04 -19.02 4.02
C ALA A 66 -15.41 -17.52 4.04
N LEU A 67 -16.07 -17.07 5.12
CA LEU A 67 -16.38 -15.68 5.40
C LEU A 67 -15.14 -14.81 5.58
N TRP A 68 -14.10 -15.26 6.28
CA TRP A 68 -12.85 -14.50 6.44
C TRP A 68 -12.06 -14.36 5.13
N ILE A 69 -12.07 -15.41 4.31
CA ILE A 69 -11.46 -15.41 2.98
C ILE A 69 -12.18 -14.40 2.08
N LEU A 70 -13.53 -14.44 2.06
CA LEU A 70 -14.32 -13.51 1.27
C LEU A 70 -14.13 -12.06 1.73
N LEU A 71 -14.09 -11.83 3.05
CA LEU A 71 -13.84 -10.51 3.62
C LEU A 71 -12.45 -9.97 3.22
N TYR A 72 -11.44 -10.84 3.14
CA TYR A 72 -10.12 -10.46 2.64
C TYR A 72 -10.13 -10.13 1.15
N ILE A 73 -10.81 -10.92 0.30
CA ILE A 73 -10.94 -10.59 -1.13
C ILE A 73 -11.65 -9.25 -1.31
N VAL A 74 -12.68 -8.98 -0.53
CA VAL A 74 -13.38 -7.69 -0.52
C VAL A 74 -12.45 -6.57 -0.06
N SER A 75 -11.55 -6.79 0.90
CA SER A 75 -10.58 -5.78 1.35
C SER A 75 -9.46 -5.49 0.33
N CYS A 76 -9.18 -6.42 -0.59
CA CYS A 76 -8.28 -6.16 -1.72
C CYS A 76 -8.81 -5.07 -2.65
N ILE A 77 -10.12 -4.88 -2.77
CA ILE A 77 -10.74 -3.84 -3.63
C ILE A 77 -10.39 -2.42 -3.16
N PRO A 78 -10.66 -2.01 -1.90
CA PRO A 78 -10.28 -0.68 -1.42
C PRO A 78 -8.76 -0.52 -1.34
N SER A 79 -7.99 -1.59 -1.08
CA SER A 79 -6.52 -1.55 -1.12
C SER A 79 -5.99 -1.22 -2.52
N ALA A 80 -6.45 -1.95 -3.54
CA ALA A 80 -6.14 -1.66 -4.94
C ALA A 80 -6.62 -0.25 -5.34
N GLY A 81 -7.81 0.15 -4.90
CA GLY A 81 -8.35 1.49 -5.11
C GLY A 81 -7.48 2.60 -4.51
N ALA A 82 -6.96 2.39 -3.30
CA ALA A 82 -6.03 3.33 -2.68
C ALA A 82 -4.72 3.45 -3.46
N ASN A 83 -4.17 2.36 -3.99
CA ASN A 83 -2.96 2.39 -4.82
C ASN A 83 -3.18 3.16 -6.12
N VAL A 84 -4.29 2.88 -6.80
CA VAL A 84 -4.68 3.56 -8.04
C VAL A 84 -4.97 5.05 -7.78
N TYR A 85 -5.59 5.38 -6.65
CA TYR A 85 -5.86 6.76 -6.25
C TYR A 85 -4.56 7.54 -5.96
N LYS A 86 -3.61 6.90 -5.26
CA LYS A 86 -2.27 7.49 -5.03
C LYS A 86 -1.56 7.75 -6.36
N GLU A 87 -1.61 6.83 -7.32
CA GLU A 87 -1.06 7.05 -8.66
C GLU A 87 -1.66 8.29 -9.35
N ILE A 88 -3.00 8.42 -9.35
CA ILE A 88 -3.67 9.60 -9.93
C ILE A 88 -3.22 10.89 -9.23
N GLY A 89 -3.19 10.89 -7.89
CA GLY A 89 -2.77 12.06 -7.12
C GLY A 89 -1.33 12.48 -7.43
N MET A 90 -0.43 11.52 -7.58
CA MET A 90 0.98 11.78 -7.85
C MET A 90 1.25 12.22 -9.29
N LYS A 91 0.53 11.66 -10.28
CA LYS A 91 0.79 11.91 -11.71
C LYS A 91 -0.07 13.01 -12.35
N ASP A 92 -1.34 13.14 -11.96
CA ASP A 92 -2.27 14.07 -12.62
C ASP A 92 -2.39 15.42 -11.87
N VAL A 93 -2.13 15.42 -10.56
CA VAL A 93 -2.21 16.62 -9.70
C VAL A 93 -0.82 17.14 -9.32
N ASP A 94 0.24 16.35 -9.57
CA ASP A 94 1.62 16.62 -9.11
C ASP A 94 1.67 16.94 -7.61
N LEU A 95 0.99 16.12 -6.79
CA LEU A 95 1.03 16.28 -5.34
C LEU A 95 2.45 16.06 -4.81
N ASP A 96 2.85 16.90 -3.86
CA ASP A 96 4.10 16.70 -3.14
C ASP A 96 4.04 15.43 -2.28
N VAL A 97 5.11 14.64 -2.33
CA VAL A 97 5.22 13.35 -1.64
C VAL A 97 5.07 13.51 -0.13
N TRP A 98 5.70 14.54 0.45
CA TRP A 98 5.68 14.79 1.89
C TRP A 98 4.30 15.25 2.35
N TYR A 99 3.66 16.14 1.60
CA TYR A 99 2.30 16.58 1.87
C TYR A 99 1.30 15.42 1.82
N ALA A 100 1.37 14.59 0.76
CA ALA A 100 0.51 13.42 0.62
C ALA A 100 0.70 12.42 1.76
N ASN A 101 1.96 12.11 2.10
CA ASN A 101 2.27 11.17 3.18
C ASN A 101 1.81 11.69 4.55
N ALA A 102 2.03 12.98 4.86
CA ALA A 102 1.58 13.59 6.11
C ALA A 102 0.04 13.51 6.27
N TRP A 103 -0.71 13.78 5.20
CA TRP A 103 -2.17 13.72 5.23
C TRP A 103 -2.69 12.28 5.36
N ILE A 104 -2.03 11.32 4.71
CA ILE A 104 -2.34 9.88 4.87
C ILE A 104 -2.07 9.45 6.30
N SER A 105 -0.92 9.79 6.88
CA SER A 105 -0.59 9.45 8.28
C SER A 105 -1.59 10.07 9.25
N PHE A 106 -2.00 11.33 9.03
CA PHE A 106 -3.02 11.98 9.87
C PHE A 106 -4.35 11.21 9.85
N TYR A 107 -4.85 10.86 8.66
CA TYR A 107 -6.08 10.07 8.57
C TYR A 107 -5.90 8.62 9.05
N GLN A 108 -4.73 8.02 8.89
CA GLN A 108 -4.46 6.68 9.39
C GLN A 108 -4.53 6.63 10.92
N VAL A 109 -4.02 7.64 11.63
CA VAL A 109 -4.18 7.76 13.08
C VAL A 109 -5.65 7.95 13.45
N PHE A 110 -6.37 8.84 12.73
CA PHE A 110 -7.79 9.07 12.99
C PHE A 110 -8.64 7.80 12.79
N TRP A 111 -8.48 7.11 11.66
CA TRP A 111 -9.19 5.86 11.39
C TRP A 111 -8.73 4.74 12.32
N GLY A 112 -7.45 4.68 12.69
CA GLY A 112 -6.93 3.73 13.67
C GLY A 112 -7.61 3.88 15.03
N LEU A 113 -7.73 5.12 15.52
CA LEU A 113 -8.47 5.44 16.75
C LEU A 113 -9.96 5.11 16.61
N LEU A 114 -10.57 5.41 15.45
CA LEU A 114 -11.96 5.08 15.18
C LEU A 114 -12.19 3.57 15.18
N THR A 115 -11.22 2.75 14.75
CA THR A 115 -11.29 1.29 14.80
C THR A 115 -10.91 0.70 16.15
N ALA A 116 -10.49 1.49 17.15
CA ALA A 116 -10.04 0.97 18.44
C ALA A 116 -11.11 0.14 19.19
N TRP A 117 -12.40 0.32 18.88
CA TRP A 117 -13.48 -0.49 19.44
C TRP A 117 -13.38 -1.99 19.07
N THR A 118 -12.65 -2.36 18.01
CA THR A 118 -12.50 -3.76 17.57
C THR A 118 -11.73 -4.62 18.56
N ILE A 119 -11.04 -4.02 19.55
CA ILE A 119 -10.33 -4.74 20.64
C ILE A 119 -11.30 -5.57 21.50
N ARG A 120 -12.60 -5.25 21.48
CA ARG A 120 -13.66 -6.01 22.15
C ARG A 120 -13.96 -7.35 21.49
N LEU A 121 -13.62 -7.51 20.21
CA LEU A 121 -14.00 -8.68 19.44
C LEU A 121 -12.97 -9.78 19.68
N PRO A 122 -13.39 -10.98 20.15
CA PRO A 122 -12.47 -12.10 20.39
C PRO A 122 -11.78 -12.57 19.11
N ALA A 123 -12.36 -12.25 17.94
CA ALA A 123 -11.72 -12.51 16.65
C ALA A 123 -10.46 -11.66 16.38
N PHE A 124 -10.28 -10.55 17.11
CA PHE A 124 -9.21 -9.57 16.91
C PHE A 124 -8.29 -9.38 18.13
N SER A 125 -8.73 -9.75 19.33
CA SER A 125 -7.95 -9.65 20.57
C SER A 125 -8.23 -10.85 21.48
N ASP A 126 -7.18 -11.60 21.80
CA ASP A 126 -7.20 -12.68 22.79
C ASP A 126 -6.23 -12.32 23.94
N PRO A 127 -6.70 -12.06 25.18
CA PRO A 127 -8.10 -12.02 25.63
C PRO A 127 -8.83 -10.71 25.24
N PRO A 128 -10.17 -10.73 25.11
CA PRO A 128 -10.97 -9.53 24.85
C PRO A 128 -11.01 -8.61 26.08
N VAL A 129 -10.80 -7.31 25.86
CA VAL A 129 -10.69 -6.31 26.94
C VAL A 129 -12.02 -5.57 27.12
N ALA A 130 -12.55 -5.53 28.35
CA ALA A 130 -13.72 -4.72 28.69
C ALA A 130 -13.38 -3.22 28.72
N TRP A 131 -14.34 -2.32 28.45
CA TRP A 131 -14.08 -0.86 28.43
C TRP A 131 -13.61 -0.33 29.79
N SER A 132 -14.05 -0.93 30.89
CA SER A 132 -13.60 -0.58 32.24
C SER A 132 -12.12 -0.85 32.46
N ASP A 133 -11.60 -1.89 31.82
CA ASP A 133 -10.22 -2.36 31.97
C ASP A 133 -9.33 -1.83 30.85
N PHE A 134 -9.88 -1.03 29.93
CA PHE A 134 -9.10 -0.43 28.85
C PHE A 134 -7.99 0.50 29.35
N PRO A 135 -8.22 1.39 30.35
CA PRO A 135 -7.15 2.22 30.88
C PRO A 135 -6.04 1.42 31.57
N SER A 136 -6.41 0.37 32.33
CA SER A 136 -5.44 -0.51 33.00
C SER A 136 -4.69 -1.39 31.99
N TYR A 137 -5.35 -1.82 30.91
CA TYR A 137 -4.74 -2.49 29.78
C TYR A 137 -3.71 -1.59 29.06
N VAL A 138 -4.07 -0.34 28.76
CA VAL A 138 -3.16 0.61 28.10
C VAL A 138 -1.95 0.93 28.99
N ALA A 139 -2.16 1.12 30.29
CA ALA A 139 -1.06 1.34 31.24
C ALA A 139 -0.14 0.12 31.34
N SER A 140 -0.71 -1.10 31.39
CA SER A 140 0.06 -2.34 31.40
C SER A 140 0.82 -2.56 30.09
N ALA A 141 0.18 -2.29 28.95
CA ALA A 141 0.81 -2.36 27.63
C ALA A 141 1.95 -1.35 27.49
N HIS A 142 1.79 -0.13 28.01
CA HIS A 142 2.84 0.87 28.04
C HIS A 142 4.04 0.43 28.90
N ASN A 143 3.78 -0.10 30.09
CA ASN A 143 4.83 -0.64 30.96
C ASN A 143 5.56 -1.82 30.30
N CYS A 144 4.82 -2.71 29.64
CA CYS A 144 5.39 -3.83 28.88
C CYS A 144 6.23 -3.35 27.69
N PHE A 145 5.78 -2.30 27.00
CA PHE A 145 6.48 -1.72 25.86
C PHE A 145 7.87 -1.17 26.24
N PHE A 146 8.01 -0.66 27.46
CA PHE A 146 9.29 -0.21 28.03
C PHE A 146 10.06 -1.31 28.77
N GLY A 147 9.63 -2.57 28.67
CA GLY A 147 10.38 -3.70 29.20
C GLY A 147 10.08 -4.04 30.67
N ASN A 148 9.06 -3.44 31.28
CA ASN A 148 8.66 -3.80 32.64
C ASN A 148 7.72 -5.01 32.60
N PRO A 149 7.92 -6.04 33.44
CA PRO A 149 7.03 -7.19 33.50
C PRO A 149 5.64 -6.73 33.94
N THR A 150 4.60 -7.23 33.26
CA THR A 150 3.21 -6.88 33.57
C THR A 150 2.31 -8.10 33.63
N THR A 151 1.33 -8.03 34.54
CA THR A 151 0.31 -9.06 34.73
C THR A 151 -1.05 -8.51 34.35
N PHE A 152 -1.71 -9.09 33.35
CA PHE A 152 -3.05 -8.71 32.95
C PHE A 152 -3.94 -9.95 32.89
N ASN A 153 -5.09 -9.93 33.58
CA ASN A 153 -6.04 -11.06 33.66
C ASN A 153 -5.40 -12.42 34.00
N GLY A 154 -4.43 -12.44 34.93
CA GLY A 154 -3.75 -13.65 35.38
C GLY A 154 -2.64 -14.17 34.45
N VAL A 155 -2.40 -13.53 33.31
CA VAL A 155 -1.28 -13.84 32.41
C VAL A 155 -0.11 -12.91 32.74
N THR A 156 1.03 -13.49 33.11
CA THR A 156 2.27 -12.75 33.39
C THR A 156 3.10 -12.69 32.13
N SER A 157 3.19 -11.50 31.51
CA SER A 157 4.10 -11.23 30.40
C SER A 157 5.39 -10.70 30.99
N THR A 158 6.49 -11.44 30.80
CA THR A 158 7.82 -11.02 31.29
C THR A 158 8.32 -9.76 30.59
N CYS A 159 7.73 -9.40 29.44
CA CYS A 159 8.01 -8.19 28.66
C CYS A 159 9.51 -7.96 28.44
N GLY A 160 10.30 -9.02 28.54
CA GLY A 160 11.75 -8.97 28.44
C GLY A 160 12.15 -8.89 26.97
N GLY A 161 13.04 -7.95 26.66
CA GLY A 161 13.59 -7.74 25.33
C GLY A 161 13.56 -6.27 24.93
N ASP A 162 14.34 -5.94 23.91
CA ASP A 162 14.40 -4.62 23.29
C ASP A 162 13.15 -4.34 22.42
N ILE A 163 11.96 -4.46 23.02
CA ILE A 163 10.66 -4.26 22.35
C ILE A 163 10.57 -2.85 21.78
N PHE A 164 10.93 -1.85 22.60
CA PHE A 164 11.00 -0.46 22.18
C PHE A 164 11.93 -0.27 20.98
N THR A 165 13.15 -0.81 21.04
CA THR A 165 14.15 -0.68 19.96
C THR A 165 13.67 -1.36 18.68
N THR A 166 13.11 -2.56 18.77
CA THR A 166 12.54 -3.29 17.63
C THR A 166 11.38 -2.52 17.02
N TYR A 167 10.54 -1.91 17.84
CA TYR A 167 9.44 -1.08 17.38
C TYR A 167 9.92 0.19 16.66
N ILE A 168 10.90 0.91 17.22
CA ILE A 168 11.48 2.08 16.55
C ILE A 168 12.13 1.71 15.22
N GLN A 169 12.86 0.60 15.18
CA GLN A 169 13.42 0.07 13.94
C GLN A 169 12.32 -0.21 12.90
N TYR A 170 11.25 -0.90 13.31
CA TYR A 170 10.09 -1.15 12.44
C TYR A 170 9.48 0.16 11.91
N ILE A 171 9.28 1.17 12.76
CA ILE A 171 8.72 2.47 12.35
C ILE A 171 9.62 3.15 11.31
N VAL A 172 10.93 3.15 11.50
CA VAL A 172 11.87 3.74 10.54
C VAL A 172 11.76 3.05 9.17
N PHE A 173 11.78 1.71 9.14
CA PHE A 173 11.62 0.96 7.89
C PHE A 173 10.24 1.17 7.26
N ASN A 174 9.19 1.28 8.06
CA ASN A 174 7.83 1.54 7.57
C ASN A 174 7.69 2.93 6.93
N ILE A 175 8.32 3.96 7.52
CA ILE A 175 8.37 5.31 6.94
C ILE A 175 9.11 5.28 5.60
N VAL A 176 10.28 4.64 5.55
CA VAL A 176 11.05 4.50 4.31
C VAL A 176 10.24 3.77 3.24
N PHE A 177 9.57 2.67 3.61
CA PHE A 177 8.71 1.91 2.69
C PHE A 177 7.56 2.76 2.13
N ASN A 178 6.84 3.51 2.98
CA ASN A 178 5.74 4.37 2.53
C ASN A 178 6.22 5.51 1.62
N LEU A 179 7.41 6.07 1.88
CA LEU A 179 8.02 7.08 1.01
C LEU A 179 8.42 6.48 -0.35
N LEU A 180 9.13 5.35 -0.35
CA LEU A 180 9.53 4.65 -1.58
C LEU A 180 8.31 4.26 -2.42
N MET A 181 7.24 3.78 -1.78
CA MET A 181 5.97 3.49 -2.45
C MET A 181 5.43 4.70 -3.22
N MET A 182 5.49 5.91 -2.65
CA MET A 182 5.06 7.14 -3.36
C MET A 182 5.96 7.50 -4.53
N TYR A 183 7.27 7.32 -4.41
CA TYR A 183 8.20 7.49 -5.54
C TYR A 183 7.91 6.50 -6.67
N VAL A 184 7.64 5.24 -6.33
CA VAL A 184 7.23 4.22 -7.31
C VAL A 184 5.93 4.60 -8.01
N PHE A 185 4.95 5.18 -7.31
CA PHE A 185 3.72 5.64 -7.97
C PHE A 185 3.92 6.88 -8.85
N ARG A 186 4.90 7.74 -8.51
CA ARG A 186 5.21 8.94 -9.29
C ARG A 186 5.82 8.58 -10.65
N GLU A 187 6.78 7.66 -10.68
CA GLU A 187 7.51 7.30 -11.91
C GLU A 187 6.96 6.04 -12.60
N GLY A 188 6.43 5.10 -11.82
CA GLY A 188 5.92 3.80 -12.27
C GLY A 188 4.40 3.77 -12.39
N SER A 189 3.74 2.73 -11.90
CA SER A 189 2.29 2.57 -11.89
C SER A 189 1.84 1.80 -10.65
N SER A 190 0.55 1.82 -10.34
CA SER A 190 0.00 1.04 -9.24
C SER A 190 0.20 -0.47 -9.43
N VAL A 191 0.20 -0.92 -10.69
CA VAL A 191 0.41 -2.33 -11.05
C VAL A 191 1.89 -2.71 -10.89
N LEU A 192 2.81 -1.84 -11.32
CA LEU A 192 4.25 -2.04 -11.11
C LEU A 192 4.61 -2.16 -9.62
N PHE A 193 3.98 -1.38 -8.76
CA PHE A 193 4.15 -1.51 -7.31
C PHE A 193 3.71 -2.88 -6.79
N VAL A 194 2.53 -3.37 -7.19
CA VAL A 194 2.03 -4.68 -6.74
C VAL A 194 2.93 -5.81 -7.26
N ILE A 195 3.37 -5.73 -8.53
CA ILE A 195 4.34 -6.69 -9.09
C ILE A 195 5.65 -6.66 -8.31
N SER A 196 6.18 -5.48 -8.00
CA SER A 196 7.40 -5.35 -7.21
C SER A 196 7.24 -5.89 -5.79
N SER A 197 6.07 -5.70 -5.16
CA SER A 197 5.78 -6.24 -3.83
C SER A 197 5.72 -7.76 -3.81
N ALA A 198 5.41 -8.41 -4.95
CA ALA A 198 5.44 -9.86 -5.07
C ALA A 198 6.87 -10.42 -4.96
N VAL A 199 7.89 -9.67 -5.41
CA VAL A 199 9.31 -10.04 -5.23
C VAL A 199 9.73 -9.98 -3.76
N CYS A 200 9.09 -9.12 -2.95
CA CYS A 200 9.41 -9.02 -1.54
C CYS A 200 9.12 -10.31 -0.77
N LEU A 201 8.17 -11.15 -1.21
CA LEU A 201 7.87 -12.43 -0.56
C LEU A 201 9.07 -13.39 -0.57
N PRO A 202 9.59 -13.84 -1.72
CA PRO A 202 10.73 -14.76 -1.74
C PRO A 202 12.02 -14.09 -1.22
N LEU A 203 12.16 -12.77 -1.33
CA LEU A 203 13.27 -12.06 -0.69
C LEU A 203 13.20 -12.14 0.83
N THR A 204 12.00 -12.02 1.40
CA THR A 204 11.81 -12.15 2.86
C THR A 204 12.13 -13.57 3.31
N ASP A 205 11.76 -14.59 2.54
CA ASP A 205 12.09 -15.99 2.82
C ASP A 205 13.63 -16.20 2.81
N ILE A 206 14.34 -15.57 1.87
CA ILE A 206 15.81 -15.54 1.86
C ILE A 206 16.38 -14.86 3.10
N LEU A 207 15.81 -13.72 3.51
CA LEU A 207 16.25 -13.02 4.72
C LEU A 207 16.01 -13.86 5.98
N TYR A 208 14.94 -14.67 6.01
CA TYR A 208 14.66 -15.57 7.13
C TYR A 208 15.64 -16.74 7.27
N MET A 209 16.48 -17.02 6.27
CA MET A 209 17.61 -17.93 6.44
C MET A 209 18.76 -17.34 7.26
N VAL A 210 18.86 -16.02 7.32
CA VAL A 210 19.98 -15.38 8.02
C VAL A 210 19.65 -15.36 9.52
N PRO A 211 20.34 -16.15 10.36
CA PRO A 211 19.98 -16.30 11.77
C PRO A 211 20.13 -15.01 12.58
N VAL A 212 20.97 -14.07 12.10
CA VAL A 212 21.14 -12.73 12.67
C VAL A 212 19.89 -11.85 12.44
N LEU A 213 19.12 -12.10 11.38
CA LEU A 213 17.94 -11.30 11.01
C LEU A 213 16.63 -11.95 11.44
N ALA A 214 16.50 -13.27 11.32
CA ALA A 214 15.27 -13.99 11.65
C ALA A 214 15.12 -14.31 13.15
N GLY A 215 16.23 -14.31 13.88
CA GLY A 215 16.27 -14.80 15.27
C GLY A 215 16.04 -16.31 15.37
N PRO A 216 16.12 -16.87 16.60
CA PRO A 216 16.12 -18.32 16.83
C PRO A 216 14.76 -19.00 16.60
N LEU A 217 13.67 -18.24 16.49
CA LEU A 217 12.30 -18.76 16.40
C LEU A 217 11.71 -18.74 14.97
N ALA A 218 12.34 -18.03 14.01
CA ALA A 218 11.79 -17.82 12.66
C ALA A 218 12.69 -18.35 11.53
N ALA A 219 13.66 -19.22 11.84
CA ALA A 219 14.53 -19.83 10.82
C ALA A 219 13.71 -20.74 9.88
N GLN A 220 13.42 -20.26 8.68
CA GLN A 220 12.79 -21.04 7.61
C GLN A 220 13.85 -21.66 6.70
N LYS A 221 13.58 -22.86 6.17
CA LYS A 221 14.46 -23.51 5.18
C LYS A 221 14.07 -23.05 3.78
N PHE A 222 15.03 -22.58 2.98
CA PHE A 222 14.81 -22.36 1.55
C PHE A 222 14.44 -23.67 0.88
N THR A 223 13.36 -23.65 0.12
CA THR A 223 13.03 -24.74 -0.77
C THR A 223 13.47 -24.41 -2.19
N ILE A 224 13.64 -25.46 -3.01
CA ILE A 224 13.89 -25.30 -4.45
C ILE A 224 12.72 -24.54 -5.12
N PHE A 225 11.51 -24.64 -4.55
CA PHE A 225 10.33 -23.92 -5.02
C PHE A 225 10.46 -22.41 -4.85
N ASP A 226 11.06 -21.94 -3.75
CA ASP A 226 11.24 -20.50 -3.49
C ASP A 226 12.26 -19.89 -4.45
N GLY A 227 13.35 -20.63 -4.74
CA GLY A 227 14.33 -20.22 -5.76
C GLY A 227 13.77 -20.15 -7.16
N PHE A 228 12.96 -21.15 -7.56
CA PHE A 228 12.27 -21.12 -8.83
C PHE A 228 11.21 -20.01 -8.91
N ALA A 229 10.44 -19.81 -7.84
CA ALA A 229 9.45 -18.73 -7.74
C ALA A 229 10.09 -17.35 -7.91
N LEU A 230 11.20 -17.10 -7.20
CA LEU A 230 11.96 -15.86 -7.33
C LEU A 230 12.42 -15.61 -8.77
N PHE A 231 12.98 -16.64 -9.43
CA PHE A 231 13.41 -16.54 -10.82
C PHE A 231 12.23 -16.18 -11.75
N VAL A 232 11.11 -16.89 -11.63
CA VAL A 232 9.93 -16.65 -12.48
C VAL A 232 9.31 -15.28 -12.23
N ILE A 233 9.24 -14.81 -10.98
CA ILE A 233 8.73 -13.47 -10.65
C ILE A 233 9.64 -12.39 -11.23
N ILE A 234 10.96 -12.54 -11.14
CA ILE A 234 11.91 -11.58 -11.74
C ILE A 234 11.74 -11.54 -13.27
N VAL A 235 11.66 -12.70 -13.93
CA VAL A 235 11.39 -12.77 -15.37
C VAL A 235 10.06 -12.11 -15.70
N GLY A 236 9.00 -12.39 -14.92
CA GLY A 236 7.69 -11.78 -15.08
C GLY A 236 7.72 -10.25 -14.95
N MET A 237 8.49 -9.72 -13.99
CA MET A 237 8.71 -8.29 -13.80
C MET A 237 9.45 -7.66 -15.00
N VAL A 238 10.51 -8.31 -15.50
CA VAL A 238 11.26 -7.85 -16.69
C VAL A 238 10.37 -7.86 -17.93
N VAL A 239 9.60 -8.93 -18.15
CA VAL A 239 8.64 -9.02 -19.27
C VAL A 239 7.58 -7.94 -19.14
N TYR A 240 7.07 -7.69 -17.94
CA TYR A 240 6.10 -6.62 -17.69
C TYR A 240 6.67 -5.23 -18.01
N HIS A 241 7.93 -4.99 -17.64
CA HIS A 241 8.61 -3.70 -17.85
C HIS A 241 9.16 -3.50 -19.27
N SER A 242 9.23 -4.57 -20.07
CA SER A 242 9.77 -4.52 -21.45
C SER A 242 9.00 -3.58 -22.37
N GLU A 243 7.70 -3.40 -22.13
CA GLU A 243 6.87 -2.43 -22.81
C GLU A 243 6.44 -1.33 -21.84
N LYS A 244 6.33 -0.10 -22.33
CA LYS A 244 5.76 0.99 -21.55
C LYS A 244 4.24 0.91 -21.60
N GLU A 245 3.61 1.04 -20.44
CA GLU A 245 2.16 1.18 -20.34
C GLU A 245 1.71 2.44 -21.09
N GLU A 246 0.79 2.29 -22.04
CA GLU A 246 0.19 3.43 -22.72
C GLU A 246 -0.96 3.97 -21.86
N GLN A 247 -0.71 5.16 -21.31
CA GLN A 247 -1.58 5.87 -20.41
C GLN A 247 -2.16 7.09 -21.16
N GLY A 248 -3.48 7.33 -21.06
CA GLY A 248 -4.11 8.51 -21.70
C GLY A 248 -3.53 9.84 -21.18
N VAL A 249 -3.51 10.91 -21.99
CA VAL A 249 -2.87 12.18 -21.62
C VAL A 249 -3.75 13.01 -20.66
N GLY A 250 -3.11 13.57 -19.62
CA GLY A 250 -3.70 14.11 -18.37
C GLY A 250 -4.85 15.13 -18.42
N LYS A 251 -5.17 15.76 -19.56
CA LYS A 251 -6.32 16.68 -19.65
C LYS A 251 -7.65 15.95 -19.84
N ASP A 252 -7.66 14.88 -20.61
CA ASP A 252 -8.85 14.03 -20.80
C ASP A 252 -9.08 13.06 -19.63
N ARG A 253 -8.02 12.77 -18.86
CA ARG A 253 -8.06 11.90 -17.66
C ARG A 253 -8.90 12.50 -16.54
N VAL A 254 -8.52 13.67 -16.02
CA VAL A 254 -9.21 14.33 -14.89
C VAL A 254 -10.67 14.65 -15.20
N LEU A 255 -11.00 14.91 -16.48
CA LEU A 255 -12.37 15.17 -16.94
C LEU A 255 -13.22 13.90 -17.06
N LYS A 256 -12.62 12.73 -17.36
CA LYS A 256 -13.33 11.46 -17.56
C LYS A 256 -13.28 10.51 -16.36
N SER A 257 -12.37 10.69 -15.40
CA SER A 257 -12.34 9.88 -14.18
C SER A 257 -13.63 10.10 -13.37
N PRO A 258 -14.45 9.06 -13.11
CA PRO A 258 -15.73 9.21 -12.44
C PRO A 258 -15.63 9.84 -11.04
N LEU A 259 -14.48 9.69 -10.36
CA LEU A 259 -14.20 10.30 -9.06
C LEU A 259 -14.12 11.85 -9.12
N TYR A 260 -13.51 12.41 -10.17
CA TYR A 260 -13.35 13.86 -10.38
C TYR A 260 -14.47 14.46 -11.24
N ALA A 261 -15.22 13.63 -11.96
CA ALA A 261 -16.43 14.02 -12.67
C ALA A 261 -17.60 14.37 -11.74
N SER A 262 -17.49 14.08 -10.43
CA SER A 262 -18.51 14.42 -9.44
C SER A 262 -18.82 15.93 -9.44
N PRO A 263 -20.11 16.33 -9.52
CA PRO A 263 -20.51 17.73 -9.68
C PRO A 263 -20.06 18.63 -8.52
N SER A 264 -19.89 18.07 -7.32
CA SER A 264 -19.37 18.79 -6.15
C SER A 264 -17.90 19.20 -6.32
N VAL A 265 -17.06 18.29 -6.84
CA VAL A 265 -15.63 18.53 -7.06
C VAL A 265 -15.41 19.53 -8.21
N ARG A 266 -16.23 19.46 -9.28
CA ARG A 266 -16.23 20.45 -10.37
C ARG A 266 -16.60 21.86 -9.87
N ARG A 267 -17.63 21.98 -9.03
CA ARG A 267 -18.03 23.25 -8.41
C ARG A 267 -16.95 23.80 -7.48
N LEU A 268 -16.31 22.94 -6.68
CA LEU A 268 -15.23 23.35 -5.79
C LEU A 268 -14.04 23.91 -6.58
N LYS A 269 -13.64 23.24 -7.68
CA LYS A 269 -12.54 23.68 -8.55
C LYS A 269 -12.87 24.99 -9.28
N ALA A 270 -14.10 25.15 -9.76
CA ALA A 270 -14.57 26.39 -10.38
C ALA A 270 -14.56 27.57 -9.38
N ASN A 271 -14.97 27.32 -8.13
CA ASN A 271 -14.96 28.31 -7.06
C ASN A 271 -13.53 28.69 -6.62
N VAL A 272 -12.61 27.72 -6.58
CA VAL A 272 -11.20 27.98 -6.26
C VAL A 272 -10.52 28.75 -7.40
N GLN A 273 -10.79 28.40 -8.67
CA GLN A 273 -10.25 29.13 -9.82
C GLN A 273 -10.80 30.55 -9.93
N SER A 274 -12.09 30.76 -9.63
CA SER A 274 -12.69 32.10 -9.62
C SER A 274 -12.13 32.96 -8.49
N ARG A 275 -11.87 32.38 -7.31
CA ARG A 275 -11.16 33.05 -6.21
C ARG A 275 -9.71 33.38 -6.56
N ARG A 276 -8.99 32.46 -7.21
CA ARG A 276 -7.59 32.68 -7.62
C ARG A 276 -7.47 33.80 -8.66
N LYS A 277 -8.39 33.86 -9.63
CA LYS A 277 -8.50 34.98 -10.59
C LYS A 277 -8.88 36.32 -9.95
N LYS A 278 -9.61 36.30 -8.83
CA LYS A 278 -9.93 37.52 -8.07
C LYS A 278 -8.77 38.02 -7.20
N LEU A 279 -7.86 37.13 -6.80
CA LEU A 279 -6.68 37.50 -5.99
C LEU A 279 -5.47 37.95 -6.81
N THR A 280 -5.41 37.69 -8.12
CA THR A 280 -4.37 38.25 -8.98
C THR A 280 -4.80 39.64 -9.47
N PRO A 281 -4.21 40.76 -9.01
CA PRO A 281 -4.48 42.04 -9.62
C PRO A 281 -3.99 42.00 -11.07
N ARG A 282 -4.86 42.38 -12.01
CA ARG A 282 -4.46 42.68 -13.39
C ARG A 282 -3.46 43.82 -13.35
N ILE A 283 -2.17 43.52 -13.49
CA ILE A 283 -1.19 44.52 -13.89
C ILE A 283 -1.51 44.82 -15.36
N ALA A 284 -2.35 45.84 -15.58
CA ALA A 284 -2.54 46.43 -16.90
C ALA A 284 -1.31 47.32 -17.18
N SER A 285 -0.44 46.89 -18.08
CA SER A 285 0.61 47.73 -18.62
C SER A 285 -0.02 48.82 -19.49
N ALA A 286 -0.18 50.02 -18.93
CA ALA A 286 -0.38 51.23 -19.71
C ALA A 286 1.01 51.79 -20.07
N GLY A 287 1.33 51.86 -21.36
CA GLY A 287 2.58 52.44 -21.87
C GLY A 287 2.36 52.98 -23.28
N TYR A 288 2.38 54.30 -23.38
CA TYR A 288 2.21 55.15 -24.56
C TYR A 288 3.30 54.94 -25.65
N GLY A 289 2.95 55.27 -26.90
CA GLY A 289 3.87 55.97 -27.81
C GLY A 289 4.28 55.24 -29.10
N ALA A 290 3.77 55.75 -30.23
CA ALA A 290 4.11 55.37 -31.59
C ALA A 290 5.57 55.63 -31.99
N VAL A 291 6.11 54.86 -32.95
CA VAL A 291 6.61 55.34 -34.26
C VAL A 291 6.60 54.15 -35.23
N ALA A 292 5.92 54.33 -36.36
CA ALA A 292 5.96 53.46 -37.53
C ALA A 292 7.25 53.70 -38.32
N THR A 293 7.84 52.64 -38.85
CA THR A 293 8.75 52.73 -39.99
C THR A 293 8.16 51.87 -41.11
N GLU A 294 7.59 52.58 -42.09
CA GLU A 294 7.26 52.07 -43.41
C GLU A 294 8.55 51.68 -44.15
N ASP A 295 8.53 50.50 -44.75
CA ASP A 295 9.44 50.12 -45.81
C ASP A 295 9.12 50.94 -47.07
N ALA A 296 10.12 51.60 -47.64
CA ALA A 296 10.06 52.15 -48.98
C ALA A 296 11.40 51.91 -49.71
N VAL A 297 11.32 51.03 -50.72
CA VAL A 297 12.12 50.90 -51.96
C VAL A 297 13.62 50.65 -51.83
#